data_AF-A0A286H7W6-F1
#
_entry.id   AF-A0A286H7W6-F1
#
_cell.length_a   1.000
_cell.length_b   1.000
_cell.length_c   1.000
_cell.angle_alpha   90.00
_cell.angle_beta   90.00
_cell.angle_gamma   90.00
#
_symmetry.space_group_name_H-M   'P 1'
#
loop_
_entity.id
_entity.type
_entity.pdbx_description
1 polymer ?
#
loop_
_entity_poly.entity_id
_entity_poly.type
_entity_poly.pdbx_seq_one_letter_code
_entity_poly.pdbx_strand_id
1 'polypeptide(L)'
;MDVDEFWAIVDASRTRIDAEHPESEIEQQVGALRARLAELAEHQLLAFQRRLHEQTTRANDWLVWAAGYLATGGMSEDAFEHFRLWLVCQGQENFERVVAEPDRLAHLNWDADGAAFGVGEDVGHLVADVLASHGSKPGDSLVPAVESYWPPGEPFPEEDDDWFGHTFPRLSARNAANAPTGGPDADRITDADVAAFLERSRREKEDRPVEPLPPALAAVLYDRGHLRERDRPMLAAHWLAEGREGEALLELASLTGHEREVGELWPLVLAELGVGPPPGGPRAAMAWGAGQVLADREDLRWLVRLLWTGDTFGADPDMDTLVYTLDDWLDWTDRDLTSRRAAVRERARSAREALRGAVEAMARDDIPGALEALEEWRG
;
A
#
# COMPACT_ATOMS: atom_id res chain seq x y z
N MET A 1 -14.47 -7.12 28.57
CA MET A 1 -13.42 -6.39 29.28
C MET A 1 -13.80 -4.93 29.35
N ASP A 2 -13.41 -4.30 30.46
CA ASP A 2 -13.43 -2.84 30.55
C ASP A 2 -12.23 -2.23 29.80
N VAL A 3 -12.14 -0.91 29.83
CA VAL A 3 -11.09 -0.17 29.12
C VAL A 3 -9.73 -0.29 29.82
N ASP A 4 -9.72 -0.43 31.15
CA ASP A 4 -8.48 -0.53 31.93
C ASP A 4 -7.83 -1.90 31.72
N GLU A 5 -8.63 -2.98 31.66
CA GLU A 5 -8.17 -4.32 31.30
C GLU A 5 -7.58 -4.37 29.88
N PHE A 6 -8.22 -3.69 28.92
CA PHE A 6 -7.71 -3.58 27.55
C PHE A 6 -6.33 -2.92 27.53
N TRP A 7 -6.20 -1.75 28.16
CA TRP A 7 -4.94 -1.04 28.23
C TRP A 7 -3.87 -1.81 28.99
N ALA A 8 -4.23 -2.52 30.06
CA ALA A 8 -3.28 -3.38 30.77
C ALA A 8 -2.71 -4.48 29.88
N ILE A 9 -3.49 -5.07 28.96
CA ILE A 9 -3.00 -6.07 27.99
C ILE A 9 -2.03 -5.43 27.00
N VAL A 10 -2.39 -4.26 26.43
CA VAL A 10 -1.55 -3.52 25.47
C VAL A 10 -0.25 -3.05 26.12
N ASP A 11 -0.32 -2.45 27.30
CA ASP A 11 0.86 -1.96 28.02
C ASP A 11 1.78 -3.10 28.45
N ALA A 12 1.21 -4.25 28.80
CA ALA A 12 2.00 -5.43 29.17
C ALA A 12 2.61 -6.18 27.96
N SER A 13 2.22 -5.84 26.72
CA SER A 13 2.90 -6.35 25.51
C SER A 13 4.08 -5.48 25.10
N ARG A 14 4.17 -4.23 25.58
CA ARG A 14 5.29 -3.33 25.34
C ARG A 14 6.56 -3.89 25.98
N THR A 15 7.47 -4.43 25.17
CA THR A 15 8.80 -4.86 25.60
C THR A 15 9.68 -3.64 25.91
N ARG A 16 10.67 -3.79 26.80
CA ARG A 16 11.66 -2.73 27.02
C ARG A 16 12.50 -2.56 25.75
N ILE A 17 12.70 -1.30 25.38
CA ILE A 17 13.56 -0.84 24.28
C ILE A 17 14.89 -1.59 24.32
N ASP A 18 15.21 -2.30 23.24
CA ASP A 18 16.56 -2.79 22.98
C ASP A 18 17.21 -1.79 22.03
N ALA A 19 17.97 -0.87 22.61
CA ALA A 19 18.57 0.27 21.92
C ALA A 19 19.49 -0.12 20.74
N GLU A 20 19.81 -1.41 20.59
CA GLU A 20 20.62 -1.93 19.50
C GLU A 20 19.81 -2.25 18.22
N HIS A 21 18.48 -2.45 18.29
CA HIS A 21 17.66 -2.84 17.12
C HIS A 21 16.21 -2.27 17.15
N PRO A 22 16.03 -0.95 16.95
CA PRO A 22 14.72 -0.27 17.05
C PRO A 22 13.67 -0.75 16.03
N GLU A 23 14.08 -1.17 14.83
CA GLU A 23 13.16 -1.71 13.81
C GLU A 23 12.54 -3.06 14.23
N SER A 24 13.13 -3.75 15.21
CA SER A 24 12.61 -5.05 15.72
C SER A 24 11.62 -4.92 16.89
N GLU A 25 11.37 -3.71 17.40
CA GLU A 25 10.65 -3.54 18.68
C GLU A 25 9.13 -3.66 18.56
N ILE A 26 8.55 -3.05 17.52
CA ILE A 26 7.09 -3.08 17.32
C ILE A 26 6.65 -4.46 16.85
N GLU A 27 7.39 -5.12 15.97
CA GLU A 27 7.15 -6.51 15.58
C GLU A 27 7.21 -7.46 16.79
N GLN A 28 8.18 -7.26 17.69
CA GLN A 28 8.26 -8.00 18.95
C GLN A 28 7.05 -7.73 19.85
N GLN A 29 6.60 -6.47 19.93
CA GLN A 29 5.39 -6.11 20.67
C GLN A 29 4.14 -6.80 20.07
N VAL A 30 4.00 -6.83 18.75
CA VAL A 30 2.90 -7.54 18.07
C VAL A 30 2.93 -9.02 18.40
N GLY A 31 4.11 -9.65 18.37
CA GLY A 31 4.29 -11.04 18.80
C GLY A 31 3.91 -11.27 20.28
N ALA A 32 4.33 -10.38 21.18
CA ALA A 32 3.98 -10.44 22.60
C ALA A 32 2.48 -10.23 22.84
N LEU A 33 1.85 -9.32 22.11
CA LEU A 33 0.41 -9.08 22.16
C LEU A 33 -0.35 -10.31 21.68
N ARG A 34 0.05 -10.89 20.54
CA ARG A 34 -0.51 -12.14 20.00
C ARG A 34 -0.45 -13.26 21.02
N ALA A 35 0.70 -13.46 21.67
CA ALA A 35 0.88 -14.49 22.69
C ALA A 35 -0.08 -14.31 23.88
N ARG A 36 -0.28 -13.07 24.34
CA ARG A 36 -1.25 -12.76 25.41
C ARG A 36 -2.69 -12.99 24.99
N LEU A 37 -3.05 -12.56 23.78
CA LEU A 37 -4.39 -12.74 23.24
C LEU A 37 -4.73 -14.23 23.08
N ALA A 38 -3.77 -15.07 22.70
CA ALA A 38 -3.95 -16.52 22.60
C ALA A 38 -4.34 -17.20 23.93
N GLU A 39 -4.05 -16.58 25.08
CA GLU A 39 -4.45 -17.10 26.39
C GLU A 39 -5.89 -16.72 26.79
N LEU A 40 -6.52 -15.82 26.04
CA LEU A 40 -7.87 -15.33 26.33
C LEU A 40 -8.96 -16.24 25.76
N ALA A 41 -10.07 -16.33 26.48
CA ALA A 41 -11.27 -16.98 25.95
C ALA A 41 -11.91 -16.14 24.82
N GLU A 42 -12.66 -16.79 23.92
CA GLU A 42 -13.30 -16.15 22.76
C GLU A 42 -14.10 -14.88 23.12
N HIS A 43 -14.93 -14.92 24.16
CA HIS A 43 -15.71 -13.75 24.57
C HIS A 43 -14.84 -12.57 25.04
N GLN A 44 -13.63 -12.85 25.55
CA GLN A 44 -12.65 -11.82 25.93
C GLN A 44 -11.93 -11.27 24.69
N LEU A 45 -11.59 -12.12 23.73
CA LEU A 45 -11.03 -11.71 22.42
C LEU A 45 -11.99 -10.76 21.69
N LEU A 46 -13.27 -11.12 21.60
CA LEU A 46 -14.29 -10.25 21.00
C LEU A 46 -14.47 -8.95 21.78
N ALA A 47 -14.33 -8.99 23.10
CA ALA A 47 -14.37 -7.78 23.91
C ALA A 47 -13.12 -6.91 23.72
N PHE A 48 -11.95 -7.50 23.53
CA PHE A 48 -10.72 -6.79 23.17
C PHE A 48 -10.86 -6.10 21.82
N GLN A 49 -11.36 -6.81 20.80
CA GLN A 49 -11.61 -6.24 19.48
C GLN A 49 -12.52 -5.01 19.54
N ARG A 50 -13.62 -5.08 20.32
CA ARG A 50 -14.51 -3.93 20.51
C ARG A 50 -13.80 -2.75 21.16
N ARG A 51 -12.91 -2.97 22.13
CA ARG A 51 -12.12 -1.88 22.74
C ARG A 51 -11.11 -1.29 21.77
N LEU A 52 -10.46 -2.13 20.97
CA LEU A 52 -9.55 -1.69 19.91
C LEU A 52 -10.28 -0.77 18.92
N HIS A 53 -11.42 -1.24 18.42
CA HIS A 53 -12.32 -0.47 17.56
C HIS A 53 -12.73 0.88 18.19
N GLU A 54 -13.18 0.88 19.45
CA GLU A 54 -13.53 2.13 20.14
C GLU A 54 -12.34 3.11 20.23
N GLN A 55 -11.10 2.61 20.43
CA GLN A 55 -9.93 3.49 20.50
C GLN A 55 -9.54 4.02 19.12
N THR A 56 -9.52 3.19 18.09
CA THR A 56 -9.20 3.65 16.73
C THR A 56 -10.25 4.63 16.20
N THR A 57 -11.52 4.47 16.57
CA THR A 57 -12.57 5.46 16.30
C THR A 57 -12.33 6.79 17.03
N ARG A 58 -11.83 6.76 18.28
CA ARG A 58 -11.45 7.98 19.02
C ARG A 58 -10.27 8.72 18.38
N ALA A 59 -9.38 7.99 17.71
CA ALA A 59 -8.26 8.56 16.97
C ALA A 59 -8.63 8.98 15.54
N ASN A 60 -9.87 8.77 15.10
CA ASN A 60 -10.36 9.18 13.78
C ASN A 60 -10.70 10.68 13.74
N ASP A 61 -9.66 11.51 13.78
CA ASP A 61 -9.75 12.96 13.82
C ASP A 61 -8.82 13.61 12.79
N TRP A 62 -9.26 14.70 12.16
CA TRP A 62 -8.50 15.38 11.11
C TRP A 62 -7.16 15.94 11.61
N LEU A 63 -7.03 16.38 12.87
CA LEU A 63 -5.77 16.85 13.42
C LEU A 63 -4.82 15.71 13.75
N VAL A 64 -5.36 14.54 14.14
CA VAL A 64 -4.56 13.33 14.33
C VAL A 64 -4.00 12.84 12.99
N TRP A 65 -4.83 12.87 11.93
CA TRP A 65 -4.37 12.58 10.57
C TRP A 65 -3.33 13.60 10.12
N ALA A 66 -3.59 14.90 10.27
CA ALA A 66 -2.63 15.95 9.90
C ALA A 66 -1.26 15.77 10.60
N ALA A 67 -1.25 15.39 11.88
CA ALA A 67 -0.01 15.10 12.60
C ALA A 67 0.75 13.90 12.00
N GLY A 68 0.03 12.82 11.66
CA GLY A 68 0.60 11.67 10.95
C GLY A 68 1.12 12.03 9.57
N TYR A 69 0.33 12.78 8.79
CA TYR A 69 0.68 13.31 7.47
C TYR A 69 1.96 14.13 7.51
N LEU A 70 2.08 15.05 8.46
CA LEU A 70 3.29 15.84 8.65
C LEU A 70 4.48 14.95 9.02
N ALA A 71 4.29 13.95 9.89
CA ALA A 71 5.36 13.06 10.33
C ALA A 71 5.98 12.25 9.17
N THR A 72 5.17 11.83 8.20
CA THR A 72 5.61 10.97 7.08
C THR A 72 5.80 11.71 5.76
N GLY A 73 5.48 13.01 5.69
CA GLY A 73 5.50 13.77 4.44
C GLY A 73 4.37 13.40 3.48
N GLY A 74 3.25 12.89 4.02
CA GLY A 74 2.08 12.44 3.28
C GLY A 74 1.47 11.17 3.89
N MET A 75 0.15 11.08 3.96
CA MET A 75 -0.55 9.93 4.55
C MET A 75 -1.88 9.68 3.86
N SER A 76 -1.99 8.53 3.18
CA SER A 76 -3.26 8.06 2.60
C SER A 76 -4.24 7.59 3.68
N GLU A 77 -5.47 7.28 3.26
CA GLU A 77 -6.48 6.72 4.15
C GLU A 77 -6.04 5.40 4.80
N ASP A 78 -5.57 4.43 4.01
CA ASP A 78 -5.05 3.15 4.50
C ASP A 78 -3.90 3.34 5.50
N ALA A 79 -2.97 4.24 5.17
CA ALA A 79 -1.86 4.56 6.06
C ALA A 79 -2.34 5.20 7.37
N PHE A 80 -3.44 5.97 7.33
CA PHE A 80 -4.06 6.53 8.52
C PHE A 80 -4.78 5.47 9.37
N GLU A 81 -5.36 4.43 8.77
CA GLU A 81 -5.87 3.27 9.51
C GLU A 81 -4.75 2.58 10.30
N HIS A 82 -3.64 2.30 9.64
CA HIS A 82 -2.47 1.67 10.25
C HIS A 82 -1.87 2.57 11.34
N PHE A 83 -1.78 3.88 11.10
CA PHE A 83 -1.31 4.84 12.09
C PHE A 83 -2.17 4.86 13.37
N ARG A 84 -3.50 4.78 13.26
CA ARG A 84 -4.39 4.70 14.43
C ARG A 84 -4.18 3.43 15.24
N LEU A 85 -3.96 2.30 14.57
CA LEU A 85 -3.62 1.03 15.23
C LEU A 85 -2.25 1.11 15.91
N TRP A 86 -1.27 1.67 15.23
CA TRP A 86 0.07 1.93 15.79
C TRP A 86 0.01 2.81 17.04
N LEU A 87 -0.81 3.88 17.03
CA LEU A 87 -1.00 4.75 18.19
C LEU A 87 -1.53 3.99 19.40
N VAL A 88 -2.43 3.03 19.21
CA VAL A 88 -2.92 2.18 20.31
C VAL A 88 -1.76 1.35 20.89
N CYS A 89 -0.88 0.80 20.05
CA CYS A 89 0.31 0.08 20.51
C CYS A 89 1.30 0.96 21.31
N GLN A 90 1.20 2.29 21.20
CA GLN A 90 1.98 3.21 22.02
C GLN A 90 1.59 3.22 23.50
N GLY A 91 0.53 2.49 23.87
CA GLY A 91 0.05 2.36 25.23
C GLY A 91 -0.86 3.52 25.64
N GLN A 92 -1.57 3.35 26.75
CA GLN A 92 -2.65 4.26 27.12
C GLN A 92 -2.18 5.71 27.26
N GLU A 93 -1.08 5.93 27.98
CA GLU A 93 -0.61 7.29 28.27
C GLU A 93 -0.25 8.04 26.97
N ASN A 94 0.48 7.40 26.06
CA ASN A 94 0.89 8.05 24.81
C ASN A 94 -0.29 8.25 23.87
N PHE A 95 -1.17 7.25 23.77
CA PHE A 95 -2.38 7.33 22.97
C PHE A 95 -3.23 8.54 23.39
N GLU A 96 -3.57 8.63 24.68
CA GLU A 96 -4.39 9.72 25.22
C GLU A 96 -3.72 11.10 25.03
N ARG A 97 -2.39 11.16 25.15
CA ARG A 97 -1.63 12.39 24.93
C ARG A 97 -1.66 12.86 23.48
N VAL A 98 -1.52 11.96 22.52
CA VAL A 98 -1.52 12.30 21.09
C VAL A 98 -2.93 12.63 20.62
N VAL A 99 -3.94 11.84 21.01
CA VAL A 99 -5.34 12.13 20.63
C VAL A 99 -5.79 13.49 21.19
N ALA A 100 -5.35 13.88 22.39
CA ALA A 100 -5.67 15.19 22.95
C ALA A 100 -4.85 16.35 22.39
N GLU A 101 -3.58 16.12 22.04
CA GLU A 101 -2.65 17.12 21.52
C GLU A 101 -1.75 16.45 20.44
N PRO A 102 -2.19 16.39 19.17
CA PRO A 102 -1.50 15.59 18.15
C PRO A 102 -0.04 15.99 17.89
N ASP A 103 0.32 17.24 18.16
CA ASP A 103 1.72 17.72 18.14
C ASP A 103 2.66 16.94 19.08
N ARG A 104 2.11 16.25 20.10
CA ARG A 104 2.89 15.38 21.00
C ARG A 104 3.42 14.12 20.34
N LEU A 105 2.96 13.78 19.14
CA LEU A 105 3.55 12.72 18.33
C LEU A 105 5.07 12.92 18.14
N ALA A 106 5.55 14.16 18.18
CA ALA A 106 6.99 14.50 18.14
C ALA A 106 7.82 13.86 19.27
N HIS A 107 7.18 13.49 20.38
CA HIS A 107 7.85 12.89 21.54
C HIS A 107 7.86 11.36 21.53
N LEU A 108 7.17 10.74 20.59
CA LEU A 108 7.19 9.30 20.43
C LEU A 108 8.40 8.87 19.61
N ASN A 109 8.77 7.59 19.75
CA ASN A 109 9.82 6.99 18.94
C ASN A 109 9.18 6.36 17.70
N TRP A 110 9.52 6.90 16.54
CA TRP A 110 9.13 6.41 15.22
C TRP A 110 10.28 6.77 14.26
N ASP A 111 10.51 5.93 13.24
CA ASP A 111 11.58 6.10 12.25
C ASP A 111 11.29 7.29 11.32
N ALA A 112 12.34 7.88 10.73
CA ALA A 112 12.21 9.14 10.00
C ALA A 112 11.24 9.10 8.81
N ASP A 113 11.00 7.92 8.24
CA ASP A 113 10.15 7.73 7.06
C ASP A 113 8.73 7.23 7.43
N GLY A 114 8.44 7.03 8.71
CA GLY A 114 7.13 6.58 9.21
C GLY A 114 6.80 5.11 8.95
N ALA A 115 7.78 4.29 8.57
CA ALA A 115 7.60 2.86 8.29
C ALA A 115 7.00 2.10 9.49
N ALA A 116 7.33 2.52 10.72
CA ALA A 116 6.79 2.00 11.96
C ALA A 116 5.26 2.04 12.03
N PHE A 117 4.61 2.99 11.32
CA PHE A 117 3.16 3.10 11.31
C PHE A 117 2.51 1.93 10.55
N GLY A 118 3.20 1.38 9.54
CA GLY A 118 2.72 0.23 8.76
C GLY A 118 2.49 -1.02 9.60
N VAL A 119 3.23 -1.21 10.69
CA VAL A 119 3.05 -2.35 11.61
C VAL A 119 1.67 -2.36 12.28
N GLY A 120 0.95 -1.23 12.25
CA GLY A 120 -0.45 -1.18 12.66
C GLY A 120 -1.34 -2.17 11.90
N GLU A 121 -1.03 -2.47 10.64
CA GLU A 121 -1.78 -3.45 9.83
C GLU A 121 -1.90 -4.81 10.53
N ASP A 122 -0.78 -5.35 11.01
CA ASP A 122 -0.75 -6.64 11.72
C ASP A 122 -1.66 -6.65 12.95
N VAL A 123 -1.71 -5.53 13.68
CA VAL A 123 -2.54 -5.35 14.88
C VAL A 123 -4.02 -5.45 14.54
N GLY A 124 -4.41 -4.93 13.37
CA GLY A 124 -5.79 -4.97 12.87
C GLY A 124 -6.31 -6.41 12.68
N HIS A 125 -5.41 -7.34 12.34
CA HIS A 125 -5.75 -8.74 12.08
C HIS A 125 -5.56 -9.67 13.29
N LEU A 126 -4.87 -9.23 14.36
CA LEU A 126 -4.48 -10.08 15.50
C LEU A 126 -5.62 -10.91 16.10
N VAL A 127 -6.77 -10.30 16.40
CA VAL A 127 -7.87 -11.03 17.05
C VAL A 127 -8.49 -12.05 16.11
N ALA A 128 -8.65 -11.69 14.83
CA ALA A 128 -9.18 -12.59 13.81
C ALA A 128 -8.30 -13.84 13.68
N ASP A 129 -6.97 -13.64 13.61
CA ASP A 129 -6.00 -14.72 13.54
C ASP A 129 -6.04 -15.63 14.77
N VAL A 130 -6.10 -15.05 15.97
CA VAL A 130 -6.14 -15.83 17.21
C VAL A 130 -7.42 -16.65 17.29
N LEU A 131 -8.58 -16.05 16.95
CA LEU A 131 -9.85 -16.76 16.89
C LEU A 131 -9.82 -17.91 15.87
N ALA A 132 -9.24 -17.67 14.69
CA ALA A 132 -9.07 -18.70 13.67
C ALA A 132 -8.16 -19.85 14.16
N SER A 133 -7.07 -19.52 14.89
CA SER A 133 -6.17 -20.52 15.48
C SER A 133 -6.85 -21.39 16.55
N HIS A 134 -7.87 -20.86 17.21
CA HIS A 134 -8.72 -21.59 18.16
C HIS A 134 -9.85 -22.39 17.46
N GLY A 135 -9.95 -22.31 16.14
CA GLY A 135 -11.03 -22.93 15.36
C GLY A 135 -12.37 -22.21 15.46
N SER A 136 -12.38 -20.97 15.96
CA SER A 136 -13.58 -20.13 16.08
C SER A 136 -13.91 -19.42 14.76
N LYS A 137 -15.20 -19.20 14.53
CA LYS A 137 -15.75 -18.46 13.38
C LYS A 137 -16.78 -17.45 13.91
N PRO A 138 -16.33 -16.28 14.40
CA PRO A 138 -17.19 -15.35 15.14
C PRO A 138 -18.24 -14.66 14.24
N GLY A 139 -18.05 -14.67 12.92
CA GLY A 139 -18.92 -13.97 11.97
C GLY A 139 -19.09 -12.51 12.36
N ASP A 140 -20.33 -12.03 12.33
CA ASP A 140 -20.72 -10.64 12.64
C ASP A 140 -20.43 -10.21 14.09
N SER A 141 -20.05 -11.13 14.98
CA SER A 141 -19.67 -10.77 16.36
C SER A 141 -18.28 -10.11 16.45
N LEU A 142 -17.44 -10.28 15.42
CA LEU A 142 -16.14 -9.65 15.31
C LEU A 142 -16.26 -8.34 14.53
N VAL A 143 -16.25 -7.22 15.26
CA VAL A 143 -16.23 -5.88 14.65
C VAL A 143 -14.87 -5.60 14.01
N PRO A 144 -14.78 -4.73 12.98
CA PRO A 144 -13.49 -4.38 12.40
C PRO A 144 -12.64 -3.60 13.42
N ALA A 145 -11.31 -3.77 13.37
CA ALA A 145 -10.40 -3.10 14.31
C ALA A 145 -10.35 -1.59 14.07
N VAL A 146 -10.57 -1.19 12.83
CA VAL A 146 -10.68 0.19 12.35
C VAL A 146 -11.90 0.28 11.47
N GLU A 147 -12.67 1.34 11.58
CA GLU A 147 -13.77 1.59 10.67
C GLU A 147 -13.34 2.61 9.60
N SER A 148 -13.56 2.26 8.33
CA SER A 148 -13.20 3.10 7.17
C SER A 148 -14.28 4.14 6.90
N TYR A 149 -14.16 5.27 7.59
CA TYR A 149 -14.92 6.49 7.26
C TYR A 149 -14.11 7.73 7.63
N TRP A 150 -14.40 8.82 6.92
CA TRP A 150 -13.59 10.01 7.03
C TRP A 150 -13.82 10.63 8.40
N PRO A 151 -12.80 11.27 9.00
CA PRO A 151 -13.03 12.02 10.20
C PRO A 151 -14.16 13.05 9.98
N PRO A 152 -15.03 13.25 10.97
CA PRO A 152 -16.08 14.23 10.86
C PRO A 152 -15.48 15.65 10.82
N GLY A 153 -16.09 16.54 10.04
CA GLY A 153 -15.68 17.95 9.95
C GLY A 153 -14.85 18.28 8.71
N GLU A 154 -14.12 19.39 8.77
CA GLU A 154 -13.33 19.91 7.66
C GLU A 154 -11.92 19.29 7.66
N PRO A 155 -11.42 18.82 6.50
CA PRO A 155 -10.07 18.31 6.37
C PRO A 155 -9.02 19.41 6.56
N PHE A 156 -7.80 19.00 6.87
CA PHE A 156 -6.67 19.91 7.02
C PHE A 156 -6.11 20.34 5.64
N PRO A 157 -5.47 21.52 5.55
CA PRO A 157 -4.88 22.00 4.30
C PRO A 157 -3.52 21.33 4.04
N GLU A 158 -3.51 20.24 3.27
CA GLU A 158 -2.32 19.43 2.96
C GLU A 158 -1.11 20.21 2.41
N GLU A 159 -1.33 21.30 1.66
CA GLU A 159 -0.28 22.10 1.01
C GLU A 159 0.07 23.41 1.76
N ASP A 160 -0.29 23.54 3.05
CA ASP A 160 -0.06 24.76 3.85
C ASP A 160 0.98 24.54 4.97
N ASP A 161 2.25 24.68 4.60
CA ASP A 161 3.39 24.55 5.53
C ASP A 161 3.32 25.53 6.71
N ASP A 162 2.77 26.74 6.50
CA ASP A 162 2.61 27.74 7.56
C ASP A 162 1.56 27.28 8.57
N TRP A 163 0.44 26.71 8.10
CA TRP A 163 -0.57 26.09 8.96
C TRP A 163 0.01 24.93 9.77
N PHE A 164 0.81 24.05 9.17
CA PHE A 164 1.49 22.96 9.88
C PHE A 164 2.48 23.49 10.92
N GLY A 165 3.29 24.49 10.57
CA GLY A 165 4.26 25.12 11.49
C GLY A 165 3.59 25.81 12.68
N HIS A 166 2.40 26.37 12.50
CA HIS A 166 1.62 26.96 13.57
C HIS A 166 0.86 25.93 14.41
N THR A 167 0.33 24.87 13.78
CA THR A 167 -0.53 23.87 14.43
C THR A 167 0.27 22.79 15.14
N PHE A 168 1.42 22.38 14.58
CA PHE A 168 2.29 21.33 15.10
C PHE A 168 3.75 21.76 15.23
N PRO A 169 4.05 22.80 16.04
CA PRO A 169 5.39 23.37 16.12
C PRO A 169 6.46 22.38 16.59
N ARG A 170 6.10 21.37 17.41
CA ARG A 170 7.07 20.37 17.89
C ARG A 170 7.36 19.33 16.82
N LEU A 171 6.33 18.88 16.09
CA LEU A 171 6.52 17.97 14.96
C LEU A 171 7.33 18.62 13.85
N SER A 172 7.00 19.86 13.46
CA SER A 172 7.76 20.61 12.46
C SER A 172 9.23 20.76 12.86
N ALA A 173 9.50 21.07 14.13
CA ALA A 173 10.87 21.16 14.64
C ALA A 173 11.61 19.81 14.63
N ARG A 174 10.93 18.71 14.96
CA ARG A 174 11.50 17.35 14.88
C ARG A 174 11.87 16.99 13.45
N ASN A 175 10.96 17.22 12.50
CA ASN A 175 11.20 16.90 11.09
C ASN A 175 12.35 17.72 10.52
N ALA A 176 12.42 19.01 10.86
CA ALA A 176 13.55 19.85 10.48
C ALA A 176 14.89 19.37 11.06
N ALA A 177 14.90 18.80 12.28
CA ALA A 177 16.10 18.26 12.92
C ALA A 177 16.52 16.89 12.37
N ASN A 178 15.56 16.08 11.93
CA ASN A 178 15.78 14.74 11.37
C ASN A 178 15.94 14.74 9.84
N ALA A 179 15.74 15.88 9.18
CA ALA A 179 16.08 16.06 7.78
C ALA A 179 17.56 15.66 7.58
N PRO A 180 17.88 14.81 6.59
CA PRO A 180 19.22 14.26 6.45
C PRO A 180 20.26 15.38 6.38
N THR A 181 21.11 15.48 7.42
CA THR A 181 22.29 16.34 7.43
C THR A 181 23.33 15.70 6.50
N GLY A 182 23.07 15.81 5.20
CA GLY A 182 23.72 15.04 4.15
C GLY A 182 22.92 14.96 2.85
N GLY A 183 21.96 15.87 2.61
CA GLY A 183 21.55 16.24 1.25
C GLY A 183 22.61 17.15 0.61
N PRO A 184 22.68 17.27 -0.72
CA PRO A 184 23.73 18.02 -1.40
C PRO A 184 23.78 19.45 -0.84
N ASP A 185 24.99 19.87 -0.47
CA ASP A 185 25.36 21.20 -0.01
C ASP A 185 24.49 22.26 -0.71
N ALA A 186 23.70 23.03 0.04
CA ALA A 186 22.73 23.98 -0.50
C ALA A 186 23.38 25.11 -1.32
N ASP A 187 24.72 25.20 -1.29
CA ASP A 187 25.55 26.06 -2.16
C ASP A 187 26.05 25.36 -3.45
N ARG A 188 25.66 24.11 -3.71
CA ARG A 188 26.03 23.33 -4.92
C ARG A 188 24.84 22.71 -5.64
N ILE A 189 23.62 23.12 -5.33
CA ILE A 189 22.51 22.89 -6.25
C ILE A 189 22.81 23.74 -7.50
N THR A 190 23.35 23.08 -8.52
CA THR A 190 23.57 23.76 -9.80
C THR A 190 22.25 23.89 -10.52
N ASP A 191 22.14 24.84 -11.44
CA ASP A 191 20.96 24.94 -12.32
C ASP A 191 20.70 23.61 -13.05
N ALA A 192 21.72 22.75 -13.22
CA ALA A 192 21.59 21.41 -13.78
C ALA A 192 20.93 20.41 -12.82
N ASP A 193 21.16 20.52 -11.51
CA ASP A 193 20.53 19.66 -10.50
C ASP A 193 19.07 20.07 -10.25
N VAL A 194 18.80 21.38 -10.25
CA VAL A 194 17.42 21.91 -10.27
C VAL A 194 16.73 21.49 -11.56
N ALA A 195 17.40 21.60 -12.70
CA ALA A 195 16.83 21.14 -13.97
C ALA A 195 16.56 19.63 -13.92
N ALA A 196 17.47 18.80 -13.40
CA ALA A 196 17.27 17.35 -13.32
C ALA A 196 16.16 16.95 -12.34
N PHE A 197 16.04 17.65 -11.20
CA PHE A 197 14.94 17.46 -10.25
C PHE A 197 13.62 17.96 -10.84
N LEU A 198 13.58 19.14 -11.45
CA LEU A 198 12.40 19.65 -12.14
C LEU A 198 12.06 18.84 -13.39
N GLU A 199 13.01 18.17 -14.05
CA GLU A 199 12.78 17.23 -15.14
C GLU A 199 12.19 15.92 -14.60
N ARG A 200 12.64 15.46 -13.43
CA ARG A 200 12.11 14.26 -12.76
C ARG A 200 10.72 14.50 -12.18
N SER A 201 10.54 15.59 -11.44
CA SER A 201 9.23 16.09 -11.01
C SER A 201 8.36 16.52 -12.19
N ARG A 202 8.90 16.99 -13.33
CA ARG A 202 8.11 17.12 -14.57
C ARG A 202 7.77 15.78 -15.17
N ARG A 203 8.60 14.73 -15.11
CA ARG A 203 8.20 13.39 -15.57
C ARG A 203 7.14 12.74 -14.68
N GLU A 204 7.16 13.07 -13.39
CA GLU A 204 6.20 12.60 -12.37
C GLU A 204 4.91 13.44 -12.35
N LYS A 205 5.01 14.77 -12.53
CA LYS A 205 3.87 15.72 -12.64
C LYS A 205 3.49 16.07 -14.08
N GLU A 206 4.13 15.52 -15.10
CA GLU A 206 3.72 15.74 -16.49
C GLU A 206 2.29 15.25 -16.59
N ASP A 207 1.43 16.11 -17.14
CA ASP A 207 0.32 15.73 -18.00
C ASP A 207 0.86 14.81 -19.10
N ARG A 208 1.30 13.60 -18.72
CA ARG A 208 1.56 12.55 -19.66
C ARG A 208 0.19 12.27 -20.27
N PRO A 209 0.04 12.39 -21.60
CA PRO A 209 -1.19 11.92 -22.22
C PRO A 209 -1.42 10.51 -21.69
N VAL A 210 -2.64 10.24 -21.21
CA VAL A 210 -2.99 8.89 -20.80
C VAL A 210 -2.60 7.99 -21.97
N GLU A 211 -1.63 7.12 -21.73
CA GLU A 211 -1.15 6.21 -22.77
C GLU A 211 -2.37 5.48 -23.31
N PRO A 212 -2.50 5.25 -24.62
CA PRO A 212 -3.60 4.48 -25.18
C PRO A 212 -3.67 3.11 -24.52
N LEU A 213 -4.50 2.96 -23.49
CA LEU A 213 -4.67 1.67 -22.83
C LEU A 213 -5.76 0.91 -23.58
N PRO A 214 -5.51 -0.34 -24.00
CA PRO A 214 -6.58 -1.20 -24.47
C PRO A 214 -7.68 -1.32 -23.39
N PRO A 215 -8.96 -1.41 -23.77
CA PRO A 215 -10.07 -1.49 -22.79
C PRO A 215 -9.90 -2.58 -21.73
N ALA A 216 -9.40 -3.76 -22.13
CA ALA A 216 -9.15 -4.86 -21.21
C ALA A 216 -8.06 -4.53 -20.17
N LEU A 217 -6.96 -3.89 -20.59
CA LEU A 217 -5.89 -3.45 -19.68
C LEU A 217 -6.39 -2.36 -18.73
N ALA A 218 -7.12 -1.37 -19.25
CA ALA A 218 -7.70 -0.30 -18.42
C ALA A 218 -8.67 -0.88 -17.37
N ALA A 219 -9.42 -1.92 -17.73
CA ALA A 219 -10.30 -2.61 -16.80
C ALA A 219 -9.54 -3.31 -15.66
N VAL A 220 -8.42 -3.99 -15.96
CA VAL A 220 -7.56 -4.57 -14.92
C VAL A 220 -6.98 -3.48 -14.01
N LEU A 221 -6.44 -2.41 -14.58
CA LEU A 221 -5.84 -1.34 -13.78
C LEU A 221 -6.88 -0.63 -12.90
N TYR A 222 -8.13 -0.51 -13.36
CA TYR A 222 -9.22 0.00 -12.55
C TYR A 222 -9.55 -0.93 -11.38
N ASP A 223 -9.74 -2.22 -11.66
CA ASP A 223 -10.03 -3.24 -10.64
C ASP A 223 -8.95 -3.30 -9.55
N ARG A 224 -7.70 -2.97 -9.91
CA ARG A 224 -6.52 -2.97 -9.02
C ARG A 224 -6.17 -1.62 -8.43
N GLY A 225 -7.02 -0.61 -8.59
CA GLY A 225 -6.78 0.73 -8.02
C GLY A 225 -5.60 1.48 -8.65
N HIS A 226 -5.06 0.99 -9.77
CA HIS A 226 -3.96 1.63 -10.50
C HIS A 226 -4.44 2.63 -11.57
N LEU A 227 -5.74 2.66 -11.89
CA LEU A 227 -6.32 3.62 -12.83
C LEU A 227 -6.95 4.82 -12.11
N ARG A 228 -6.30 5.98 -12.24
CA ARG A 228 -6.77 7.24 -11.65
C ARG A 228 -8.11 7.66 -12.25
N GLU A 229 -8.98 8.22 -11.42
CA GLU A 229 -10.32 8.66 -11.84
C GLU A 229 -10.30 9.69 -12.97
N ARG A 230 -9.36 10.64 -12.91
CA ARG A 230 -9.17 11.68 -13.94
C ARG A 230 -8.73 11.14 -15.31
N ASP A 231 -8.18 9.93 -15.39
CA ASP A 231 -7.65 9.37 -16.64
C ASP A 231 -8.75 8.70 -17.49
N ARG A 232 -9.87 8.31 -16.85
CA ARG A 232 -10.96 7.54 -17.48
C ARG A 232 -11.67 8.33 -18.60
N PRO A 233 -11.98 9.63 -18.43
CA PRO A 233 -12.51 10.46 -19.53
C PRO A 233 -11.57 10.59 -20.73
N MET A 234 -10.25 10.68 -20.49
CA MET A 234 -9.26 10.76 -21.55
C MET A 234 -9.12 9.44 -22.33
N LEU A 235 -9.20 8.30 -21.65
CA LEU A 235 -9.27 6.98 -22.29
C LEU A 235 -10.51 6.85 -23.16
N ALA A 236 -11.66 7.30 -22.66
CA ALA A 236 -12.90 7.31 -23.42
C ALA A 236 -12.76 8.13 -24.71
N ALA A 237 -12.17 9.34 -24.62
CA ALA A 237 -11.87 10.17 -25.77
C ALA A 237 -10.90 9.49 -26.75
N HIS A 238 -9.89 8.77 -26.24
CA HIS A 238 -8.95 8.02 -27.07
C HIS A 238 -9.64 6.88 -27.83
N TRP A 239 -10.44 6.09 -27.13
CA TRP A 239 -11.21 4.98 -27.71
C TRP A 239 -12.21 5.46 -28.77
N LEU A 240 -12.84 6.62 -28.57
CA LEU A 240 -13.64 7.27 -29.61
C LEU A 240 -12.80 7.68 -30.82
N ALA A 241 -11.60 8.21 -30.60
CA ALA A 241 -10.68 8.58 -31.68
C ALA A 241 -10.16 7.35 -32.47
N GLU A 242 -10.11 6.17 -31.85
CA GLU A 242 -9.85 4.87 -32.51
C GLU A 242 -11.05 4.34 -33.32
N GLY A 243 -12.20 5.04 -33.29
CA GLY A 243 -13.40 4.66 -34.03
C GLY A 243 -14.35 3.73 -33.28
N ARG A 244 -14.23 3.63 -31.95
CA ARG A 244 -15.19 2.91 -31.11
C ARG A 244 -16.40 3.80 -30.87
N GLU A 245 -17.56 3.20 -30.65
CA GLU A 245 -18.83 3.90 -30.49
C GLU A 245 -19.56 3.41 -29.24
N GLY A 246 -20.31 4.29 -28.57
CA GLY A 246 -21.04 3.97 -27.35
C GLY A 246 -21.63 5.23 -26.70
N GLU A 247 -22.82 5.13 -26.12
CA GLU A 247 -23.49 6.26 -25.48
C GLU A 247 -22.83 6.58 -24.14
N ALA A 248 -22.52 5.55 -23.35
CA ALA A 248 -21.77 5.71 -22.11
C ALA A 248 -20.32 6.16 -22.39
N LEU A 249 -19.72 5.70 -23.49
CA LEU A 249 -18.39 6.11 -23.93
C LEU A 249 -18.33 7.61 -24.29
N LEU A 250 -19.32 8.12 -25.03
CA LEU A 250 -19.45 9.54 -25.35
C LEU A 250 -19.66 10.39 -24.10
N GLU A 251 -20.45 9.89 -23.15
CA GLU A 251 -20.72 10.58 -21.89
C GLU A 251 -19.50 10.62 -20.97
N LEU A 252 -18.77 9.51 -20.84
CA LEU A 252 -17.53 9.46 -20.06
C LEU A 252 -16.47 10.41 -20.64
N ALA A 253 -16.43 10.58 -21.97
CA ALA A 253 -15.57 11.55 -22.63
C ALA A 253 -16.05 13.02 -22.46
N SER A 254 -17.12 13.26 -21.68
CA SER A 254 -17.74 14.58 -21.46
C SER A 254 -18.27 15.25 -22.75
N LEU A 255 -18.67 14.45 -23.75
CA LEU A 255 -19.15 14.96 -25.05
C LEU A 255 -20.68 15.07 -25.15
N THR A 256 -21.42 14.65 -24.12
CA THR A 256 -22.90 14.62 -24.12
C THR A 256 -23.54 15.62 -23.15
N GLY A 257 -22.74 16.39 -22.38
CA GLY A 257 -23.24 17.42 -21.46
C GLY A 257 -24.01 16.91 -20.23
N HIS A 258 -23.96 15.61 -19.95
CA HIS A 258 -24.52 14.98 -18.75
C HIS A 258 -23.39 14.72 -17.73
N GLU A 259 -23.67 14.89 -16.44
CA GLU A 259 -22.68 14.79 -15.33
C GLU A 259 -22.94 13.55 -14.45
N ARG A 260 -23.09 12.36 -15.04
CA ARG A 260 -23.06 11.12 -14.23
C ARG A 260 -21.67 10.92 -13.66
N GLU A 261 -21.60 10.35 -12.45
CA GLU A 261 -20.32 10.07 -11.81
C GLU A 261 -19.50 9.08 -12.64
N VAL A 262 -18.18 9.31 -12.70
CA VAL A 262 -17.24 8.52 -13.49
C VAL A 262 -17.29 7.03 -13.09
N GLY A 263 -17.49 6.75 -11.80
CA GLY A 263 -17.66 5.39 -11.28
C GLY A 263 -18.90 4.66 -11.79
N GLU A 264 -20.00 5.37 -12.08
CA GLU A 264 -21.22 4.78 -12.62
C GLU A 264 -21.13 4.50 -14.13
N LEU A 265 -20.40 5.34 -14.86
CA LEU A 265 -20.20 5.20 -16.30
C LEU A 265 -19.21 4.09 -16.65
N TRP A 266 -18.21 3.86 -15.80
CA TRP A 266 -17.11 2.96 -16.10
C TRP A 266 -17.55 1.51 -16.43
N PRO A 267 -18.42 0.84 -15.65
CA PRO A 267 -18.90 -0.50 -16.00
C PRO A 267 -19.71 -0.54 -17.29
N LEU A 268 -20.46 0.52 -17.60
CA LEU A 268 -21.25 0.63 -18.83
C LEU A 268 -20.34 0.78 -20.05
N VAL A 269 -19.31 1.60 -19.95
CA VAL A 269 -18.28 1.78 -20.99
C VAL A 269 -17.55 0.47 -21.26
N LEU A 270 -17.12 -0.24 -20.21
CA LEU A 270 -16.48 -1.55 -20.39
C LEU A 270 -17.41 -2.56 -21.08
N ALA A 271 -18.70 -2.58 -20.74
CA ALA A 271 -19.68 -3.42 -21.40
C ALA A 271 -19.88 -3.05 -22.89
N GLU A 272 -19.98 -1.76 -23.22
CA GLU A 272 -20.04 -1.28 -24.62
C GLU A 272 -18.79 -1.68 -25.42
N LEU A 273 -17.63 -1.68 -24.77
CA LEU A 273 -16.35 -2.06 -25.36
C LEU A 273 -16.11 -3.58 -25.42
N GLY A 274 -17.09 -4.38 -24.98
CA GLY A 274 -17.02 -5.85 -25.00
C GLY A 274 -16.10 -6.45 -23.92
N VAL A 275 -15.75 -5.69 -22.89
CA VAL A 275 -14.99 -6.18 -21.73
C VAL A 275 -15.98 -6.72 -20.70
N GLY A 276 -16.14 -8.05 -20.69
CA GLY A 276 -17.04 -8.74 -19.76
C GLY A 276 -16.47 -8.91 -18.35
N PRO A 277 -17.31 -9.21 -17.34
CA PRO A 277 -16.86 -9.56 -16.00
C PRO A 277 -16.34 -11.03 -15.93
N PRO A 278 -15.24 -11.31 -15.21
CA PRO A 278 -14.37 -10.35 -14.54
C PRO A 278 -13.55 -9.49 -15.52
N PRO A 279 -13.28 -8.21 -15.19
CA PRO A 279 -12.67 -7.24 -16.09
C PRO A 279 -11.22 -7.63 -16.45
N GLY A 280 -11.03 -8.34 -17.56
CA GLY A 280 -9.70 -8.70 -18.10
C GLY A 280 -8.85 -9.56 -17.15
N GLY A 281 -8.62 -10.83 -17.49
CA GLY A 281 -7.70 -11.67 -16.70
C GLY A 281 -6.28 -11.10 -16.64
N PRO A 282 -5.41 -11.65 -15.77
CA PRO A 282 -4.06 -11.11 -15.51
C PRO A 282 -3.20 -11.02 -16.77
N ARG A 283 -3.48 -11.85 -17.78
CA ARG A 283 -2.89 -11.78 -19.11
C ARG A 283 -3.01 -10.41 -19.78
N ALA A 284 -4.14 -9.71 -19.59
CA ALA A 284 -4.36 -8.39 -20.17
C ALA A 284 -3.42 -7.33 -19.60
N ALA A 285 -2.88 -7.54 -18.39
CA ALA A 285 -1.92 -6.67 -17.73
C ALA A 285 -0.46 -7.11 -17.86
N MET A 286 -0.20 -8.37 -18.23
CA MET A 286 1.14 -8.97 -18.22
C MET A 286 2.17 -8.18 -19.04
N ALA A 287 1.93 -7.99 -20.33
CA ALA A 287 2.91 -7.36 -21.21
C ALA A 287 3.18 -5.90 -20.81
N TRP A 288 2.12 -5.18 -20.44
CA TRP A 288 2.24 -3.79 -19.99
C TRP A 288 2.97 -3.68 -18.65
N GLY A 289 2.60 -4.51 -17.66
CA GLY A 289 3.23 -4.54 -16.35
C GLY A 289 4.71 -4.93 -16.42
N ALA A 290 5.04 -5.94 -17.22
CA ALA A 290 6.43 -6.31 -17.49
C ALA A 290 7.21 -5.17 -18.14
N GLY A 291 6.57 -4.42 -19.05
CA GLY A 291 7.13 -3.20 -19.62
C GLY A 291 7.46 -2.12 -18.59
N GLN A 292 6.63 -1.96 -17.53
CA GLN A 292 6.92 -1.03 -16.44
C GLN A 292 8.15 -1.45 -15.62
N VAL A 293 8.31 -2.75 -15.38
CA VAL A 293 9.50 -3.31 -14.70
C VAL A 293 10.76 -3.12 -15.54
N LEU A 294 10.72 -3.41 -16.84
CA LEU A 294 11.87 -3.21 -17.74
C LEU A 294 12.26 -1.74 -17.91
N ALA A 295 11.30 -0.83 -17.72
CA ALA A 295 11.51 0.61 -17.75
C ALA A 295 12.02 1.17 -16.41
N ASP A 296 12.31 0.31 -15.41
CA ASP A 296 12.70 0.67 -14.05
C ASP A 296 11.69 1.62 -13.36
N ARG A 297 10.41 1.50 -13.70
CA ARG A 297 9.32 2.31 -13.11
C ARG A 297 8.66 1.62 -11.93
N GLU A 298 8.63 0.30 -11.97
CA GLU A 298 8.02 -0.56 -10.96
C GLU A 298 8.94 -1.76 -10.71
N ASP A 299 8.75 -2.45 -9.58
CA ASP A 299 9.52 -3.63 -9.22
C ASP A 299 8.77 -4.95 -9.52
N LEU A 300 9.48 -6.08 -9.37
CA LEU A 300 8.91 -7.41 -9.58
C LEU A 300 7.79 -7.76 -8.59
N ARG A 301 7.84 -7.27 -7.35
CA ARG A 301 6.80 -7.52 -6.35
C ARG A 301 5.52 -6.79 -6.72
N TRP A 302 5.63 -5.57 -7.25
CA TRP A 302 4.52 -4.84 -7.85
C TRP A 302 3.91 -5.59 -9.03
N LEU A 303 4.75 -6.11 -9.93
CA LEU A 303 4.28 -6.88 -11.08
C LEU A 303 3.52 -8.15 -10.64
N VAL A 304 4.02 -8.88 -9.65
CA VAL A 304 3.31 -10.06 -9.12
C VAL A 304 1.96 -9.65 -8.51
N ARG A 305 1.90 -8.59 -7.71
CA ARG A 305 0.64 -8.07 -7.16
C ARG A 305 -0.36 -7.66 -8.24
N LEU A 306 0.11 -7.02 -9.32
CA LEU A 306 -0.72 -6.64 -10.47
C LEU A 306 -1.34 -7.87 -11.16
N LEU A 307 -0.59 -8.96 -11.25
CA LEU A 307 -1.01 -10.18 -11.95
C LEU A 307 -1.73 -11.20 -11.05
N TRP A 308 -1.73 -11.01 -9.74
CA TRP A 308 -2.33 -11.96 -8.80
C TRP A 308 -3.85 -11.86 -8.80
N THR A 309 -4.58 -12.90 -9.19
CA THR A 309 -6.06 -12.92 -9.08
C THR A 309 -6.51 -13.68 -7.85
N GLY A 310 -6.93 -12.97 -6.80
CA GLY A 310 -7.31 -13.56 -5.50
C GLY A 310 -8.29 -14.74 -5.56
N ASP A 311 -9.28 -14.72 -6.47
CA ASP A 311 -10.40 -15.68 -6.47
C ASP A 311 -10.68 -16.40 -7.81
N THR A 312 -9.87 -16.22 -8.86
CA THR A 312 -10.14 -16.83 -10.18
C THR A 312 -8.92 -17.51 -10.80
N PHE A 313 -8.44 -18.58 -10.17
CA PHE A 313 -7.48 -19.48 -10.80
C PHE A 313 -8.24 -20.53 -11.63
N GLY A 314 -7.88 -20.70 -12.91
CA GLY A 314 -8.48 -21.70 -13.79
C GLY A 314 -9.00 -21.20 -15.15
N ALA A 315 -8.97 -19.90 -15.44
CA ALA A 315 -9.28 -19.39 -16.78
C ALA A 315 -8.07 -19.48 -17.74
N ASP A 316 -6.85 -19.36 -17.22
CA ASP A 316 -5.58 -19.47 -17.96
C ASP A 316 -4.51 -20.17 -17.09
N PRO A 317 -4.42 -21.51 -17.13
CA PRO A 317 -3.51 -22.28 -16.27
C PRO A 317 -2.03 -21.96 -16.44
N ASP A 318 -1.62 -21.52 -17.63
CA ASP A 318 -0.23 -21.17 -17.92
C ASP A 318 0.13 -19.83 -17.24
N MET A 319 -0.79 -18.86 -17.27
CA MET A 319 -0.65 -17.62 -16.49
C MET A 319 -0.62 -17.88 -14.99
N ASP A 320 -1.50 -18.75 -14.49
CA ASP A 320 -1.52 -19.12 -13.06
C ASP A 320 -0.16 -19.68 -12.65
N THR A 321 0.36 -20.64 -13.44
CA THR A 321 1.67 -21.26 -13.21
C THR A 321 2.80 -20.23 -13.21
N LEU A 322 2.77 -19.28 -14.15
CA LEU A 322 3.76 -18.21 -14.24
C LEU A 322 3.75 -17.30 -13.01
N VAL A 323 2.58 -16.85 -12.58
CA VAL A 323 2.43 -15.96 -11.41
C VAL A 323 2.91 -16.66 -10.14
N TYR A 324 2.51 -17.91 -9.91
CA TYR A 324 3.00 -18.71 -8.77
C TYR A 324 4.51 -18.91 -8.81
N THR A 325 5.07 -19.16 -10.00
CA THR A 325 6.51 -19.38 -10.14
C THR A 325 7.28 -18.10 -9.84
N LEU A 326 6.80 -16.94 -10.29
CA LEU A 326 7.41 -15.64 -9.98
C LEU A 326 7.35 -15.30 -8.50
N ASP A 327 6.22 -15.56 -7.84
CA ASP A 327 6.04 -15.31 -6.42
C ASP A 327 6.97 -16.18 -5.56
N ASP A 328 7.00 -17.51 -5.81
CA ASP A 328 7.92 -18.45 -5.15
C ASP A 328 9.40 -18.04 -5.35
N TRP A 329 9.72 -17.52 -6.53
CA TRP A 329 11.04 -17.00 -6.85
C TRP A 329 11.43 -15.77 -6.01
N LEU A 330 10.52 -14.79 -5.88
CA LEU A 330 10.77 -13.59 -5.07
C LEU A 330 10.97 -13.97 -3.61
N ASP A 331 10.10 -14.82 -3.09
CA ASP A 331 10.14 -15.39 -1.75
C ASP A 331 11.46 -16.11 -1.44
N TRP A 332 12.04 -16.79 -2.44
CA TRP A 332 13.34 -17.43 -2.31
C TRP A 332 14.49 -16.40 -2.35
N THR A 333 14.47 -15.45 -3.30
CA THR A 333 15.56 -14.47 -3.44
C THR A 333 15.72 -13.59 -2.19
N ASP A 334 14.62 -13.22 -1.53
CA ASP A 334 14.67 -12.39 -0.33
C ASP A 334 15.25 -13.14 0.89
N ARG A 335 15.14 -14.47 0.92
CA ARG A 335 15.72 -15.30 1.99
C ARG A 335 17.23 -15.51 1.87
N ASP A 336 17.77 -15.61 0.65
CA ASP A 336 19.16 -16.04 0.42
C ASP A 336 20.17 -14.92 0.07
N LEU A 337 19.70 -13.70 -0.24
CA LEU A 337 20.56 -12.54 -0.57
C LEU A 337 21.43 -12.02 0.60
N THR A 338 21.19 -12.49 1.83
CA THR A 338 21.95 -12.12 3.04
C THR A 338 23.15 -13.05 3.30
N SER A 339 23.36 -14.09 2.49
CA SER A 339 24.38 -15.11 2.71
C SER A 339 25.81 -14.66 2.35
N ARG A 340 26.76 -14.81 3.29
CA ARG A 340 28.19 -14.43 3.10
C ARG A 340 29.00 -15.38 2.20
N ARG A 341 28.39 -16.40 1.58
CA ARG A 341 29.10 -17.43 0.79
C ARG A 341 29.17 -17.04 -0.69
N ALA A 342 30.38 -17.10 -1.29
CA ALA A 342 30.60 -16.73 -2.69
C ALA A 342 29.76 -17.54 -3.70
N ALA A 343 29.53 -18.84 -3.43
CA ALA A 343 28.66 -19.69 -4.24
C ALA A 343 27.18 -19.24 -4.22
N VAL A 344 26.73 -18.59 -3.15
CA VAL A 344 25.36 -18.07 -3.04
C VAL A 344 25.20 -16.76 -3.82
N ARG A 345 26.25 -15.92 -3.89
CA ARG A 345 26.25 -14.70 -4.73
C ARG A 345 26.22 -14.99 -6.22
N GLU A 346 26.93 -16.02 -6.68
CA GLU A 346 26.89 -16.42 -8.09
C GLU A 346 25.49 -16.96 -8.44
N ARG A 347 24.92 -17.77 -7.56
CA ARG A 347 23.56 -18.29 -7.68
C ARG A 347 22.50 -17.18 -7.70
N ALA A 348 22.68 -16.13 -6.90
CA ALA A 348 21.84 -14.94 -6.89
C ALA A 348 21.98 -14.07 -8.15
N ARG A 349 23.15 -14.05 -8.81
CA ARG A 349 23.32 -13.34 -10.10
C ARG A 349 22.59 -14.06 -11.22
N SER A 350 22.80 -15.37 -11.35
CA SER A 350 22.09 -16.19 -12.33
C SER A 350 20.57 -16.15 -12.11
N ALA A 351 20.15 -16.06 -10.84
CA ALA A 351 18.75 -15.85 -10.47
C ALA A 351 18.17 -14.53 -11.03
N ARG A 352 18.91 -13.42 -10.90
CA ARG A 352 18.49 -12.13 -11.46
C ARG A 352 18.45 -12.13 -12.99
N GLU A 353 19.37 -12.84 -13.64
CA GLU A 353 19.39 -12.99 -15.10
C GLU A 353 18.17 -13.80 -15.60
N ALA A 354 17.82 -14.89 -14.92
CA ALA A 354 16.62 -15.68 -15.20
C ALA A 354 15.32 -14.85 -15.03
N LEU A 355 15.19 -14.11 -13.92
CA LEU A 355 14.06 -13.20 -13.68
C LEU A 355 13.96 -12.14 -14.78
N ARG A 356 15.08 -11.54 -15.19
CA ARG A 356 15.10 -10.57 -16.27
C ARG A 356 14.64 -11.18 -17.59
N GLY A 357 15.11 -12.38 -17.92
CA GLY A 357 14.69 -13.12 -19.11
C GLY A 357 13.18 -13.41 -19.11
N ALA A 358 12.64 -13.78 -17.94
CA ALA A 358 11.22 -14.01 -17.76
C ALA A 358 10.39 -12.74 -17.99
N VAL A 359 10.79 -11.60 -17.40
CA VAL A 359 10.11 -10.31 -17.62
C VAL A 359 10.20 -9.88 -19.09
N GLU A 360 11.34 -10.08 -19.74
CA GLU A 360 11.49 -9.78 -21.17
C GLU A 360 10.55 -10.64 -22.04
N ALA A 361 10.32 -11.91 -21.69
CA ALA A 361 9.36 -12.77 -22.37
C ALA A 361 7.91 -12.35 -22.09
N MET A 362 7.57 -12.01 -20.84
CA MET A 362 6.27 -11.44 -20.47
C MET A 362 5.94 -10.17 -21.25
N ALA A 363 6.91 -9.27 -21.42
CA ALA A 363 6.74 -8.04 -22.21
C ALA A 363 6.44 -8.30 -23.70
N ARG A 364 6.73 -9.50 -24.21
CA ARG A 364 6.40 -9.96 -25.56
C ARG A 364 5.13 -10.81 -25.64
N ASP A 365 4.38 -10.93 -24.55
CA ASP A 365 3.23 -11.85 -24.41
C ASP A 365 3.61 -13.34 -24.60
N ASP A 366 4.83 -13.72 -24.20
CA ASP A 366 5.40 -15.06 -24.35
C ASP A 366 5.48 -15.80 -23.00
N ILE A 367 4.35 -16.38 -22.58
CA ILE A 367 4.25 -17.15 -21.32
C ILE A 367 5.16 -18.39 -21.34
N PRO A 368 5.20 -19.22 -22.41
CA PRO A 368 6.09 -20.38 -22.45
C PRO A 368 7.56 -19.98 -22.32
N GLY A 369 8.00 -18.93 -23.01
CA GLY A 369 9.37 -18.42 -22.88
C GLY A 369 9.67 -17.86 -21.50
N ALA A 370 8.68 -17.25 -20.84
CA ALA A 370 8.84 -16.77 -19.46
C ALA A 370 9.00 -17.94 -18.47
N LEU A 371 8.21 -19.00 -18.63
CA LEU A 371 8.33 -20.22 -17.83
C LEU A 371 9.65 -20.95 -18.11
N GLU A 372 10.06 -21.08 -19.37
CA GLU A 372 11.35 -21.68 -19.75
C GLU A 372 12.53 -20.95 -19.10
N ALA A 373 12.52 -19.60 -19.11
CA ALA A 373 13.54 -18.80 -18.45
C ALA A 373 13.61 -19.03 -16.93
N LEU A 374 12.47 -19.29 -16.28
CA LEU A 374 12.39 -19.60 -14.84
C LEU A 374 12.75 -21.06 -14.53
N GLU A 375 12.51 -22.00 -15.46
CA GLU A 375 12.80 -23.43 -15.33
C GLU A 375 14.26 -23.80 -15.64
N GLU A 376 14.90 -23.16 -16.62
CA GLU A 376 16.32 -23.40 -16.98
C GLU A 376 17.28 -23.24 -15.80
N TRP A 377 16.88 -22.48 -14.78
CA TRP A 377 17.65 -22.27 -13.56
C TRP A 377 17.36 -23.29 -12.43
N ARG A 378 16.19 -23.94 -12.44
CA ARG A 378 15.82 -24.94 -11.41
C ARG A 378 16.61 -26.26 -11.57
N GLY A 379 17.13 -26.55 -12.76
CA GLY A 379 17.98 -27.71 -13.07
C GLY A 379 19.47 -27.45 -12.82
#